data_AF-A0A517V9V1-F1
#
_entry.id   AF-A0A517V9V1-F1
#
_cell.length_a   1.000
_cell.length_b   1.000
_cell.length_c   1.000
_cell.angle_alpha   90.00
_cell.angle_beta   90.00
_cell.angle_gamma   90.00
#
_symmetry.space_group_name_H-M   'P 1'
#
loop_
_entity.id
_entity.type
_entity.pdbx_description
1 polymer ?
#
loop_
_entity_poly.entity_id
_entity_poly.type
_entity_poly.pdbx_seq_one_letter_code
_entity_poly.pdbx_strand_id
1 'polypeptide(L)'
;MIYSPFCFHLVDTRSLTHMALKSISLYSGTFVLEGTHGIRFEGTRFWVLHRRREFGPFDYEWSKDFSGVEFMYHDQKFGEYCSAEEIFADLKQFSLPMRVVEVASLTIGMVLYGILNGLPQKLWRELLRQRLDESGFQRFDIREEGPERFAS
;
A
#
# COMPACT_ATOMS: atom_id res chain seq x y z
N MET A 1 21.72 -34.26 -15.71
CA MET A 1 22.84 -33.81 -14.86
C MET A 1 22.47 -32.44 -14.35
N ILE A 2 22.03 -32.39 -13.10
CA ILE A 2 21.43 -31.23 -12.43
C ILE A 2 22.59 -30.41 -11.85
N TYR A 3 22.63 -29.11 -12.13
CA TYR A 3 23.57 -28.19 -11.47
C TYR A 3 22.96 -27.66 -10.15
N SER A 4 23.87 -27.55 -9.18
CA SER A 4 23.73 -27.40 -7.73
C SER A 4 23.13 -26.06 -7.25
N PRO A 5 22.69 -25.98 -5.97
CA PRO A 5 21.82 -24.93 -5.42
C PRO A 5 22.61 -23.73 -4.86
N PHE A 6 22.05 -22.54 -5.01
CA PHE A 6 22.51 -21.35 -4.30
C PHE A 6 22.08 -21.41 -2.84
N CYS A 7 23.09 -21.44 -1.97
CA CYS A 7 23.02 -21.36 -0.53
C CYS A 7 22.80 -19.89 -0.13
N PHE A 8 21.66 -19.56 0.49
CA PHE A 8 21.51 -18.33 1.28
C PHE A 8 21.44 -18.74 2.75
N HIS A 9 22.41 -18.26 3.52
CA HIS A 9 22.49 -18.49 4.95
C HIS A 9 21.31 -17.81 5.66
N LEU A 10 20.54 -18.62 6.40
CA LEU A 10 19.74 -18.19 7.54
C LEU A 10 20.63 -17.38 8.49
N VAL A 11 20.29 -16.11 8.72
CA VAL A 11 20.82 -15.38 9.88
C VAL A 11 19.95 -15.74 11.08
N ASP A 12 20.63 -16.30 12.05
CA ASP A 12 20.16 -16.86 13.32
C ASP A 12 19.36 -15.84 14.16
N THR A 13 18.15 -16.26 14.50
CA THR A 13 17.29 -15.68 15.54
C THR A 13 17.81 -16.10 16.92
N ARG A 14 18.75 -15.34 17.51
CA ARG A 14 19.07 -15.35 18.96
C ARG A 14 20.15 -14.31 19.32
N SER A 15 19.75 -13.06 19.51
CA SER A 15 20.34 -12.16 20.51
C SER A 15 19.55 -10.85 20.53
N LEU A 16 19.49 -10.19 21.69
CA LEU A 16 18.79 -8.93 22.01
C LEU A 16 17.42 -9.06 22.71
N THR A 17 17.31 -10.03 23.63
CA THR A 17 16.64 -9.77 24.92
C THR A 17 17.51 -8.84 25.77
N HIS A 18 17.36 -7.52 25.61
CA HIS A 18 17.56 -6.46 26.61
C HIS A 18 17.78 -5.14 25.87
N MET A 19 16.72 -4.39 25.61
CA MET A 19 16.71 -2.93 25.79
C MET A 19 15.33 -2.37 25.45
N ALA A 20 14.80 -1.59 26.39
CA ALA A 20 13.70 -0.65 26.23
C ALA A 20 12.29 -1.23 26.03
N LEU A 21 11.75 -1.79 27.12
CA LEU A 21 10.44 -1.30 27.60
C LEU A 21 10.55 0.21 27.86
N LYS A 22 10.38 1.04 26.83
CA LYS A 22 10.09 2.46 26.97
C LYS A 22 9.05 2.87 25.94
N SER A 23 7.91 3.27 26.48
CA SER A 23 6.74 3.86 25.85
C SER A 23 6.09 3.06 24.72
N ILE A 24 5.09 2.26 25.09
CA ILE A 24 3.82 2.32 24.36
C ILE A 24 3.42 3.79 24.39
N SER A 25 3.62 4.48 23.28
CA SER A 25 2.92 5.73 23.05
C SER A 25 1.90 5.51 21.94
N LEU A 26 0.65 5.39 22.37
CA LEU A 26 -0.51 5.58 21.52
C LEU A 26 -0.53 7.05 21.10
N TYR A 27 0.29 7.42 20.12
CA TYR A 27 0.14 8.69 19.44
C TYR A 27 -0.69 8.48 18.18
N SER A 28 -1.99 8.73 18.33
CA SER A 28 -2.91 8.99 17.23
C SER A 28 -2.52 10.31 16.55
N GLY A 29 -1.36 10.35 15.90
CA GLY A 29 -0.99 11.45 15.02
C GLY A 29 -1.83 11.35 13.75
N THR A 30 -2.88 12.16 13.64
CA THR A 30 -3.56 12.38 12.35
C THR A 30 -2.61 13.13 11.43
N PHE A 31 -1.82 12.40 10.64
CA PHE A 31 -1.05 12.97 9.54
C PHE A 31 -2.02 13.40 8.43
N VAL A 32 -2.31 14.70 8.36
CA VAL A 32 -3.17 15.25 7.30
C VAL A 32 -2.31 15.51 6.07
N LEU A 33 -2.63 14.87 4.95
CA LEU A 33 -1.99 15.13 3.67
C LEU A 33 -2.21 16.60 3.21
N GLU A 34 -1.13 17.39 3.15
CA GLU A 34 -1.21 18.80 2.72
C GLU A 34 -1.25 19.00 1.21
N GLY A 35 -2.21 19.72 0.65
CA GLY A 35 -2.28 20.02 -0.77
C GLY A 35 -3.58 19.51 -1.39
N THR A 36 -3.63 19.37 -2.71
CA THR A 36 -4.90 19.06 -3.39
C THR A 36 -5.03 17.61 -3.82
N HIS A 37 -3.92 16.97 -4.21
CA HIS A 37 -3.86 15.58 -4.68
C HIS A 37 -2.58 14.90 -4.21
N GLY A 38 -2.61 13.57 -4.08
CA GLY A 38 -1.45 12.78 -3.70
C GLY A 38 -1.83 11.38 -3.21
N ILE A 39 -0.83 10.54 -3.04
CA ILE A 39 -0.96 9.20 -2.45
C ILE A 39 -0.03 9.14 -1.23
N ARG A 40 -0.58 8.75 -0.08
CA ARG A 40 0.20 8.49 1.15
C ARG A 40 0.20 7.00 1.42
N PHE A 41 1.33 6.48 1.86
CA PHE A 41 1.44 5.12 2.39
C PHE A 41 1.70 5.18 3.88
N GLU A 42 1.24 4.16 4.60
CA GLU A 42 1.56 3.89 6.01
C GLU A 42 1.60 2.36 6.16
N GLY A 43 2.80 1.79 6.25
CA GLY A 43 2.96 0.33 6.16
C GLY A 43 2.44 -0.22 4.82
N THR A 44 1.46 -1.14 4.88
CA THR A 44 0.77 -1.73 3.71
C THR A 44 -0.41 -0.90 3.22
N ARG A 45 -0.88 0.04 4.05
CA ARG A 45 -2.05 0.88 3.78
C ARG A 45 -1.68 2.07 2.92
N PHE A 46 -2.67 2.55 2.18
CA PHE A 46 -2.55 3.82 1.48
C PHE A 46 -3.84 4.64 1.50
N TRP A 47 -3.68 5.94 1.28
CA TRP A 47 -4.76 6.90 1.15
C TRP A 47 -4.57 7.73 -0.11
N VAL A 48 -5.69 8.06 -0.75
CA VAL A 48 -5.74 8.98 -1.89
C VAL A 48 -6.23 10.33 -1.39
N LEU A 49 -5.41 11.36 -1.51
CA LEU A 49 -5.83 12.75 -1.36
C LEU A 49 -6.46 13.20 -2.69
N HIS A 50 -7.68 13.70 -2.64
CA HIS A 50 -8.35 14.30 -3.80
C HIS A 50 -9.16 15.52 -3.36
N ARG A 51 -8.89 16.68 -3.96
CA ARG A 51 -9.52 17.98 -3.61
C ARG A 51 -9.48 18.27 -2.11
N ARG A 52 -8.31 18.07 -1.48
CA ARG A 52 -8.06 18.28 -0.03
C ARG A 52 -8.84 17.33 0.90
N ARG A 53 -9.50 16.30 0.36
CA ARG A 53 -10.14 15.24 1.15
C ARG A 53 -9.36 13.96 0.99
N GLU A 54 -9.12 13.30 2.11
CA GLU A 54 -8.44 12.01 2.16
C GLU A 54 -9.47 10.87 2.06
N PHE A 55 -9.13 9.83 1.28
CA PHE A 55 -9.94 8.64 1.08
C PHE A 55 -9.07 7.42 1.37
N GLY A 56 -9.46 6.63 2.37
CA GLY A 56 -8.74 5.44 2.81
C GLY A 56 -8.98 5.18 4.31
N PRO A 57 -8.39 4.12 4.88
CA PRO A 57 -7.34 3.32 4.27
C PRO A 57 -7.87 2.41 3.18
N PHE A 58 -7.11 2.34 2.09
CA PHE A 58 -7.07 1.17 1.23
C PHE A 58 -5.97 0.24 1.73
N ASP A 59 -6.21 -1.06 1.71
CA ASP A 59 -5.26 -2.08 2.20
C ASP A 59 -5.41 -3.38 1.41
N TYR A 60 -4.56 -4.35 1.71
CA TYR A 60 -4.74 -5.73 1.28
C TYR A 60 -4.42 -6.72 2.39
N GLU A 61 -5.09 -7.86 2.35
CA GLU A 61 -4.90 -8.94 3.31
C GLU A 61 -4.78 -10.29 2.58
N TRP A 62 -3.96 -11.19 3.12
CA TRP A 62 -3.92 -12.56 2.62
C TRP A 62 -5.20 -13.29 3.04
N SER A 63 -5.95 -13.81 2.06
CA SER A 63 -7.15 -14.60 2.34
C SER A 63 -6.76 -15.84 3.15
N LYS A 64 -7.46 -16.06 4.27
CA LYS A 64 -7.24 -17.22 5.14
C LYS A 64 -7.71 -18.53 4.49
N ASP A 65 -8.66 -18.42 3.56
CA ASP A 65 -9.43 -19.56 3.06
C ASP A 65 -9.18 -19.87 1.57
N PHE A 66 -8.70 -18.91 0.77
CA PHE A 66 -8.68 -19.04 -0.72
C PHE A 66 -7.33 -18.87 -1.43
N SER A 67 -6.19 -18.89 -0.73
CA SER A 67 -4.85 -18.70 -1.38
C SER A 67 -4.76 -17.45 -2.27
N GLY A 68 -5.58 -16.42 -1.98
CA GLY A 68 -5.67 -15.16 -2.73
C GLY A 68 -5.35 -13.95 -1.85
N VAL A 69 -5.45 -12.76 -2.44
CA VAL A 69 -5.27 -11.47 -1.75
C VAL A 69 -6.58 -10.70 -1.79
N GLU A 70 -7.11 -10.31 -0.64
CA GLU A 70 -8.32 -9.49 -0.53
C GLU A 70 -7.95 -8.01 -0.50
N PHE A 71 -8.70 -7.17 -1.20
CA PHE A 71 -8.52 -5.72 -1.19
C PHE A 71 -9.55 -5.07 -0.28
N MET A 72 -9.09 -4.18 0.58
CA MET A 72 -9.88 -3.63 1.68
C MET A 72 -9.99 -2.11 1.58
N TYR A 73 -11.16 -1.57 1.91
CA TYR A 73 -11.40 -0.14 2.07
C TYR A 73 -12.21 0.09 3.35
N HIS A 74 -11.65 0.82 4.33
CA HIS A 74 -12.22 0.93 5.68
C HIS A 74 -12.62 -0.45 6.26
N ASP A 75 -11.69 -1.41 6.20
CA ASP A 75 -11.86 -2.79 6.69
C ASP A 75 -13.02 -3.56 6.01
N GLN A 76 -13.56 -3.06 4.90
CA GLN A 76 -14.56 -3.74 4.09
C GLN A 76 -13.94 -4.21 2.77
N LYS A 77 -14.13 -5.49 2.46
CA LYS A 77 -13.66 -6.08 1.20
C LYS A 77 -14.33 -5.39 0.01
N PHE A 78 -13.52 -4.91 -0.91
CA PHE A 78 -13.97 -4.36 -2.19
C PHE A 78 -13.50 -5.18 -3.38
N GLY A 79 -12.55 -6.10 -3.18
CA GLY A 79 -12.06 -6.93 -4.25
C GLY A 79 -11.18 -8.06 -3.79
N GLU A 80 -10.73 -8.86 -4.74
CA GLU A 80 -9.82 -9.97 -4.52
C GLU A 80 -9.01 -10.27 -5.79
N TYR A 81 -7.76 -10.65 -5.56
CA TYR A 81 -6.93 -11.34 -6.52
C TYR A 81 -7.01 -12.84 -6.24
N CYS A 82 -7.52 -13.60 -7.21
CA CYS A 82 -7.64 -15.05 -7.14
C CYS A 82 -6.51 -15.73 -7.91
N SER A 83 -6.13 -15.17 -9.06
CA SER A 83 -5.06 -15.69 -9.91
C SER A 83 -4.53 -14.61 -10.86
N ALA A 84 -3.47 -14.92 -11.60
CA ALA A 84 -2.92 -14.01 -12.62
C ALA A 84 -3.94 -13.60 -13.71
N GLU A 85 -5.00 -14.39 -13.89
CA GLU A 85 -6.04 -14.16 -14.90
C GLU A 85 -7.34 -13.60 -14.29
N GLU A 86 -7.46 -13.60 -12.96
CA GLU A 86 -8.73 -13.35 -12.28
C GLU A 86 -8.56 -12.38 -11.11
N ILE A 87 -9.09 -11.17 -11.31
CA ILE A 87 -9.19 -10.11 -10.31
C ILE A 87 -10.63 -9.59 -10.30
N PHE A 88 -11.25 -9.57 -9.13
CA PHE A 88 -12.55 -8.95 -8.90
C PHE A 88 -12.37 -7.69 -8.07
N ALA A 89 -13.00 -6.58 -8.47
CA ALA A 89 -13.02 -5.37 -7.67
C ALA A 89 -14.28 -4.55 -7.95
N ASP A 90 -15.00 -4.17 -6.89
CA ASP A 90 -16.15 -3.28 -6.94
C ASP A 90 -16.08 -2.25 -5.79
N LEU A 91 -15.79 -1.00 -6.17
CA LEU A 91 -15.80 0.14 -5.25
C LEU A 91 -17.11 0.92 -5.27
N LYS A 92 -18.10 0.51 -6.07
CA LYS A 92 -19.36 1.24 -6.29
C LYS A 92 -20.12 1.48 -4.99
N GLN A 93 -20.13 0.50 -4.10
CA GLN A 93 -20.84 0.57 -2.82
C GLN A 93 -20.36 1.72 -1.91
N PHE A 94 -19.12 2.20 -2.09
CA PHE A 94 -18.55 3.26 -1.26
C PHE A 94 -18.79 4.68 -1.80
N SER A 95 -19.41 4.81 -2.98
CA SER A 95 -19.74 6.12 -3.58
C SER A 95 -18.56 7.10 -3.66
N LEU A 96 -17.36 6.57 -3.94
CA LEU A 96 -16.14 7.36 -4.04
C LEU A 96 -16.13 8.21 -5.31
N PRO A 97 -15.43 9.37 -5.32
CA PRO A 97 -15.18 10.08 -6.56
C PRO A 97 -14.50 9.16 -7.59
N MET A 98 -14.93 9.19 -8.85
CA MET A 98 -14.36 8.31 -9.89
C MET A 98 -12.83 8.39 -9.98
N ARG A 99 -12.26 9.59 -9.85
CA ARG A 99 -10.81 9.79 -9.81
C ARG A 99 -10.12 9.07 -8.65
N VAL A 100 -10.78 8.97 -7.50
CA VAL A 100 -10.26 8.21 -6.35
C VAL A 100 -10.32 6.72 -6.66
N VAL A 101 -11.39 6.23 -7.27
CA VAL A 101 -11.52 4.83 -7.72
C VAL A 101 -10.40 4.47 -8.69
N GLU A 102 -10.19 5.28 -9.73
CA GLU A 102 -9.15 5.04 -10.75
C GLU A 102 -7.75 4.99 -10.12
N VAL A 103 -7.41 5.99 -9.30
CA VAL A 103 -6.10 6.08 -8.65
C VAL A 103 -5.91 4.95 -7.64
N ALA A 104 -6.93 4.60 -6.85
CA ALA A 104 -6.85 3.51 -5.89
C ALA A 104 -6.66 2.16 -6.58
N SER A 105 -7.39 1.89 -7.67
CA SER A 105 -7.25 0.66 -8.47
C SER A 105 -5.86 0.53 -9.09
N LEU A 106 -5.31 1.61 -9.65
CA LEU A 106 -3.93 1.61 -10.17
C LEU A 106 -2.91 1.38 -9.06
N THR A 107 -3.11 2.02 -7.90
CA THR A 107 -2.19 1.93 -6.76
C THR A 107 -2.17 0.51 -6.21
N ILE A 108 -3.33 -0.08 -5.90
CA ILE A 108 -3.40 -1.44 -5.36
C ILE A 108 -2.92 -2.47 -6.37
N GLY A 109 -3.22 -2.29 -7.65
CA GLY A 109 -2.70 -3.15 -8.73
C GLY A 109 -1.18 -3.15 -8.79
N MET A 110 -0.54 -1.98 -8.63
CA MET A 110 0.93 -1.90 -8.60
C MET A 110 1.55 -2.45 -7.32
N VAL A 111 0.90 -2.25 -6.17
CA VAL A 111 1.34 -2.86 -4.91
C VAL A 111 1.31 -4.38 -5.05
N LEU A 112 0.21 -4.95 -5.53
CA LEU A 112 0.06 -6.38 -5.75
C LEU A 112 1.09 -6.90 -6.76
N TYR A 113 1.27 -6.22 -7.90
CA TYR A 113 2.28 -6.60 -8.88
C TYR A 113 3.69 -6.63 -8.27
N GLY A 114 4.03 -5.63 -7.45
CA GLY A 114 5.30 -5.58 -6.74
C GLY A 114 5.49 -6.76 -5.80
N ILE A 115 4.46 -7.13 -5.04
CA ILE A 115 4.48 -8.27 -4.10
C ILE A 115 4.66 -9.59 -4.85
N LEU A 116 3.82 -9.85 -5.86
CA LEU A 116 3.83 -11.11 -6.60
C LEU A 116 5.14 -11.35 -7.35
N ASN A 117 5.84 -10.28 -7.75
CA ASN A 117 7.12 -10.36 -8.47
C ASN A 117 8.34 -10.13 -7.57
N GLY A 118 8.16 -10.00 -6.24
CA GLY A 118 9.25 -9.77 -5.30
C GLY A 118 10.03 -8.47 -5.54
N LEU A 119 9.38 -7.43 -6.08
CA LEU A 119 10.02 -6.16 -6.40
C LEU A 119 10.28 -5.33 -5.14
N PRO A 120 11.48 -4.72 -5.00
CA PRO A 120 11.76 -3.77 -3.93
C PRO A 120 10.78 -2.59 -3.95
N GLN A 121 10.46 -2.06 -2.76
CA GLN A 121 9.46 -1.00 -2.62
C GLN A 121 9.73 0.22 -3.49
N LYS A 122 11.00 0.63 -3.56
CA LYS A 122 11.46 1.74 -4.38
C LYS A 122 11.10 1.54 -5.87
N LEU A 123 11.31 0.32 -6.39
CA LEU A 123 11.11 0.02 -7.80
C LEU A 123 9.63 0.03 -8.18
N TRP A 124 8.76 -0.63 -7.43
CA TRP A 124 7.33 -0.61 -7.78
C TRP A 124 6.71 0.78 -7.59
N ARG A 125 7.23 1.61 -6.67
CA ARG A 125 6.82 3.01 -6.53
C ARG A 125 7.19 3.87 -7.73
N GLU A 126 8.38 3.66 -8.30
CA GLU A 126 8.79 4.32 -9.56
C GLU A 126 7.87 3.90 -10.72
N LEU A 127 7.55 2.60 -10.83
CA LEU A 127 6.59 2.10 -11.83
C LEU A 127 5.19 2.68 -11.62
N LEU A 128 4.72 2.80 -10.37
CA LEU A 128 3.43 3.43 -10.06
C LEU A 128 3.40 4.88 -10.53
N ARG A 129 4.45 5.67 -10.27
CA ARG A 129 4.53 7.06 -10.78
C ARG A 129 4.42 7.11 -12.31
N GLN A 130 5.17 6.27 -13.01
CA GLN A 130 5.08 6.17 -14.47
C GLN A 130 3.67 5.82 -14.94
N ARG A 131 3.01 4.85 -14.31
CA ARG A 131 1.64 4.45 -14.64
C ARG A 131 0.62 5.55 -14.37
N LEU A 132 0.77 6.29 -13.28
CA LEU A 132 -0.07 7.46 -12.98
C LEU A 132 0.12 8.53 -14.06
N ASP A 133 1.35 8.78 -14.49
CA ASP A 133 1.64 9.77 -15.53
C ASP A 133 1.05 9.37 -16.89
N GLU A 134 1.26 8.12 -17.31
CA GLU A 134 0.69 7.55 -18.54
C GLU A 134 -0.85 7.59 -18.55
N SER A 135 -1.47 7.50 -17.38
CA SER A 135 -2.93 7.48 -17.21
C SER A 135 -3.54 8.88 -17.00
N GLY A 136 -2.74 9.96 -17.03
CA GLY A 136 -3.24 11.33 -16.83
C GLY A 136 -3.45 11.74 -15.37
N PHE A 137 -2.81 11.03 -14.43
CA PHE A 137 -2.89 11.23 -12.98
C PHE A 137 -1.62 11.83 -12.39
N GLN A 138 -0.84 12.61 -13.15
CA GLN A 138 0.45 13.18 -12.71
C GLN A 138 0.36 13.98 -11.40
N ARG A 139 -0.83 14.48 -11.05
CA ARG A 139 -1.08 15.24 -9.82
C ARG A 139 -1.11 14.37 -8.56
N PHE A 140 -1.28 13.05 -8.69
CA PHE A 140 -1.37 12.10 -7.58
C PHE A 140 0.00 11.51 -7.25
N ASP A 141 1.00 12.36 -7.00
CA ASP A 141 2.34 11.87 -6.65
C ASP A 141 2.36 11.16 -5.29
N ILE A 142 3.29 10.21 -5.16
CA ILE A 142 3.54 9.45 -3.94
C ILE A 142 4.35 10.34 -3.00
N ARG A 143 3.74 10.69 -1.88
CA ARG A 143 4.37 11.54 -0.88
C ARG A 143 5.09 10.68 0.14
N GLU A 144 6.34 11.04 0.38
CA GLU A 144 7.08 10.52 1.53
C GLU A 144 6.45 11.09 2.81
N GLU A 145 6.49 10.30 3.88
CA GLU A 145 6.03 10.73 5.20
C GLU A 145 6.77 12.03 5.57
N GLY A 146 6.04 13.14 5.60
CA GLY A 146 6.58 14.44 6.02
C GLY A 146 6.83 14.45 7.53
N PRO A 147 7.72 15.31 8.03
CA PRO A 147 8.00 15.41 9.46
C PRO A 147 6.71 15.72 10.22
N GLU A 148 6.53 15.05 11.37
CA GLU A 148 5.45 15.29 12.32
C GLU A 148 5.27 16.78 12.55
N ARG A 149 4.06 17.29 12.27
CA ARG A 149 3.69 18.63 12.74
C ARG A 149 3.41 18.55 14.22
N PHE A 150 4.39 18.92 15.03
CA PHE A 150 4.15 19.38 16.38
C PHE A 150 3.18 20.56 16.30
N ALA A 151 1.95 20.38 16.76
CA ALA A 151 1.03 21.50 16.95
C ALA A 151 1.65 22.46 17.96
N SER A 152 1.91 23.70 17.52
CA SER A 152 2.27 24.83 18.36
C SER A 152 1.10 25.30 19.21
#